data_AF-A0A7J2QY91-F1
#
_entry.id   AF-A0A7J2QY91-F1
#
_cell.length_a   1.000
_cell.length_b   1.000
_cell.length_c   1.000
_cell.angle_alpha   90.00
_cell.angle_beta   90.00
_cell.angle_gamma   90.00
#
_symmetry.space_group_name_H-M   'P 1'
#
loop_
_entity.id
_entity.type
_entity.pdbx_description
1 polymer ?
#
loop_
_entity_poly.entity_id
_entity_poly.type
_entity_poly.pdbx_seq_one_letter_code
_entity_poly.pdbx_strand_id
1 'polypeptide(L)'
;MGIKELRDQRILIPIEISAIEAPPISQQEINLIDQKITGLVNLSPEEKQKLINDLAQIGPAEREAYFSSMTEQEKIVTAPLETKPEAAVIENIKKAKKEIKKLRKNAFSAKKKKDYENSIKIYQNAEKLATDWELSRECHELDELIRMTKIEDFKIKKVNLEKEAKLLEKAEKYEGAAQKYKASSKMASEIFKLGVDDMTKEVKRLTNKFRECEKLI
;
A
#
# COMPACT_ATOMS: atom_id res chain seq x y z
N MET A 1 50.36 -26.97 11.70
CA MET A 1 49.39 -28.00 12.09
C MET A 1 48.51 -28.33 10.90
N GLY A 2 48.53 -29.58 10.45
CA GLY A 2 47.70 -30.08 9.36
C GLY A 2 46.30 -30.48 9.83
N ILE A 3 45.35 -30.57 8.88
CA ILE A 3 43.95 -30.93 9.15
C ILE A 3 43.81 -32.28 9.87
N LYS A 4 44.72 -33.23 9.62
CA LYS A 4 44.78 -34.51 10.34
C LYS A 4 45.06 -34.34 11.83
N GLU A 5 46.04 -33.50 12.17
CA GLU A 5 46.44 -33.26 13.57
C GLU A 5 45.32 -32.57 14.35
N LEU A 6 44.54 -31.69 13.71
CA LEU A 6 43.36 -31.05 14.29
C LEU A 6 42.19 -32.01 14.52
N ARG A 7 42.04 -33.04 13.68
CA ARG A 7 41.02 -34.10 13.87
C ARG A 7 41.40 -35.04 15.01
N ASP A 8 42.67 -35.44 15.07
CA ASP A 8 43.16 -36.39 16.10
C ASP A 8 43.15 -35.76 17.50
N GLN A 9 43.33 -34.44 17.60
CA GLN A 9 43.20 -33.68 18.85
C GLN A 9 41.75 -33.37 19.24
N ARG A 10 40.74 -33.89 18.52
CA ARG A 10 39.30 -33.61 18.70
C ARG A 10 38.92 -32.12 18.65
N ILE A 11 39.75 -31.28 18.02
CA ILE A 11 39.44 -29.85 17.80
C ILE A 11 38.39 -29.70 16.70
N LEU A 12 38.38 -30.60 15.72
CA LEU A 12 37.37 -30.67 14.66
C LEU A 12 36.48 -31.91 14.87
N ILE A 13 35.26 -31.70 15.34
CA ILE A 13 34.23 -32.74 15.38
C ILE A 13 33.56 -32.78 14.00
N PRO A 14 33.58 -33.92 13.29
CA PRO A 14 32.80 -34.07 12.06
C PRO A 14 31.31 -33.95 12.39
N ILE A 15 30.61 -33.02 11.75
CA ILE A 15 29.14 -33.00 11.80
C ILE A 15 28.66 -34.06 10.81
N GLU A 16 28.03 -35.11 11.31
CA GLU A 16 27.28 -36.05 10.47
C GLU A 16 26.04 -35.32 9.93
N ILE A 17 26.05 -34.99 8.63
CA ILE A 17 24.89 -34.39 7.93
C ILE A 17 23.90 -35.51 7.57
N SER A 18 23.56 -36.36 8.53
CA SER A 18 22.68 -37.51 8.35
C SER A 18 21.40 -37.29 9.16
N ALA A 19 20.61 -36.29 8.76
CA ALA A 19 19.15 -36.16 8.98
C ALA A 19 18.71 -34.68 8.91
N ILE A 20 18.41 -34.18 7.72
CA ILE A 20 17.38 -33.13 7.55
C ILE A 20 16.50 -33.55 6.37
N GLU A 21 15.95 -34.76 6.43
CA GLU A 21 14.74 -35.06 5.66
C GLU A 21 13.58 -34.64 6.56
N ALA A 22 12.89 -33.56 6.16
CA ALA A 22 11.68 -33.14 6.84
C ALA A 22 10.68 -34.33 6.84
N PRO A 23 10.00 -34.62 7.96
CA PRO A 23 9.03 -35.71 8.00
C PRO A 23 7.98 -35.51 6.90
N PRO A 24 7.56 -36.59 6.22
CA PRO A 24 6.51 -36.50 5.21
C PRO A 24 5.25 -35.93 5.85
N ILE A 25 4.65 -34.97 5.16
CA ILE A 25 3.46 -34.26 5.62
C ILE A 25 2.34 -35.27 5.93
N SER A 26 1.59 -35.07 7.01
CA SER A 26 0.50 -35.98 7.38
C SER A 26 -0.64 -35.88 6.36
N GLN A 27 -1.32 -37.00 6.06
CA GLN A 27 -2.52 -36.99 5.22
C GLN A 27 -3.61 -36.03 5.75
N GLN A 28 -3.63 -35.79 7.06
CA GLN A 28 -4.53 -34.80 7.68
C GLN A 28 -4.15 -33.37 7.28
N GLU A 29 -2.87 -33.05 7.16
CA GLU A 29 -2.40 -31.74 6.71
C GLU A 29 -2.67 -31.53 5.21
N ILE A 30 -2.56 -32.57 4.40
CA ILE A 30 -2.93 -32.52 2.97
C ILE A 30 -4.42 -32.19 2.82
N ASN A 31 -5.28 -32.84 3.61
CA ASN A 31 -6.71 -32.58 3.59
C ASN A 31 -7.05 -31.15 4.05
N LEU A 32 -6.31 -30.60 5.02
CA LEU A 32 -6.47 -29.20 5.46
C LEU A 32 -6.03 -28.20 4.39
N ILE A 33 -4.94 -28.49 3.68
CA ILE A 33 -4.47 -27.69 2.54
C ILE A 33 -5.53 -27.70 1.42
N ASP A 34 -6.09 -28.86 1.09
CA ASP A 34 -7.13 -29.01 0.08
C ASP A 34 -8.40 -28.20 0.42
N GLN A 35 -8.85 -28.24 1.68
CA GLN A 35 -9.98 -27.44 2.15
C GLN A 35 -9.71 -25.94 2.03
N LYS A 36 -8.52 -25.48 2.45
CA LYS A 36 -8.15 -24.05 2.35
C LYS A 36 -8.06 -23.58 0.89
N ILE A 37 -7.49 -24.36 -0.02
CA ILE A 37 -7.40 -24.01 -1.44
C ILE A 37 -8.81 -23.95 -2.07
N THR A 38 -9.67 -24.92 -1.76
CA THR A 38 -11.05 -24.96 -2.28
C THR A 38 -11.86 -23.75 -1.85
N GLY A 39 -11.59 -23.21 -0.66
CA GLY A 39 -12.26 -22.03 -0.14
C GLY A 39 -11.78 -20.69 -0.73
N LEU A 40 -10.58 -20.65 -1.32
CA LEU A 40 -9.93 -19.40 -1.76
C LEU A 40 -9.94 -19.21 -3.29
N VAL A 41 -10.01 -20.29 -4.09
CA VAL A 41 -9.85 -20.19 -5.56
C VAL A 41 -10.64 -21.26 -6.33
N ASN A 42 -11.31 -20.86 -7.42
CA ASN A 42 -11.86 -21.78 -8.42
C ASN A 42 -10.78 -22.23 -9.42
N LEU A 43 -9.89 -23.14 -9.01
CA LEU A 43 -8.87 -23.75 -9.89
C LEU A 43 -9.40 -24.99 -10.61
N SER A 44 -8.82 -25.33 -11.75
CA SER A 44 -9.07 -26.62 -12.39
C SER A 44 -8.52 -27.78 -11.53
N PRO A 45 -9.06 -29.01 -11.65
CA PRO A 45 -8.62 -30.14 -10.83
C PRO A 45 -7.11 -30.44 -10.93
N GLU A 46 -6.53 -30.23 -12.10
CA GLU A 46 -5.12 -30.48 -12.38
C GLU A 46 -4.21 -29.43 -11.71
N GLU A 47 -4.58 -28.16 -11.78
CA GLU A 47 -3.86 -27.06 -11.13
C GLU A 47 -3.97 -27.14 -9.62
N LYS A 48 -5.13 -27.55 -9.12
CA LYS A 48 -5.37 -27.79 -7.69
C LYS A 48 -4.43 -28.87 -7.15
N GLN A 49 -4.33 -30.00 -7.85
CA GLN A 49 -3.47 -31.10 -7.42
C GLN A 49 -1.99 -30.70 -7.44
N LYS A 50 -1.58 -29.92 -8.44
CA LYS A 50 -0.23 -29.38 -8.51
C LYS A 50 0.08 -28.45 -7.35
N LEU A 51 -0.83 -27.53 -7.03
CA LEU A 51 -0.67 -26.58 -5.93
C LEU A 51 -0.64 -27.28 -4.56
N ILE A 52 -1.45 -28.32 -4.36
CA ILE A 52 -1.42 -29.13 -3.13
C ILE A 52 -0.06 -29.80 -2.96
N ASN A 53 0.49 -30.38 -4.04
CA ASN A 53 1.79 -31.03 -4.00
C ASN A 53 2.92 -30.02 -3.73
N ASP A 54 2.86 -28.83 -4.33
CA ASP A 54 3.84 -27.77 -4.12
C ASP A 54 3.78 -27.25 -2.66
N LEU A 55 2.58 -27.05 -2.11
CA LEU A 55 2.38 -26.62 -0.73
C LEU A 55 2.75 -27.70 0.29
N ALA A 56 2.63 -28.98 -0.08
CA ALA A 56 3.03 -30.10 0.76
C ALA A 56 4.56 -30.20 0.94
N GLN A 57 5.35 -29.63 0.01
CA GLN A 57 6.81 -29.68 0.04
C GLN A 57 7.45 -28.52 0.81
N ILE A 58 6.69 -27.47 1.15
CA ILE A 58 7.19 -26.29 1.85
C ILE A 58 6.84 -26.31 3.35
N GLY A 59 7.60 -25.55 4.15
CA GLY A 59 7.46 -25.53 5.60
C GLY A 59 6.12 -24.91 6.07
N PRO A 60 5.59 -25.26 7.26
CA PRO A 60 4.32 -24.74 7.75
C PRO A 60 4.24 -23.20 7.79
N ALA A 61 5.34 -22.54 8.14
CA ALA A 61 5.42 -21.07 8.17
C ALA A 61 5.31 -20.46 6.76
N GLU A 62 5.89 -21.11 5.76
CA GLU A 62 5.84 -20.67 4.36
C GLU A 62 4.45 -20.91 3.75
N ARG A 63 3.80 -22.02 4.13
CA ARG A 63 2.40 -22.30 3.75
C ARG A 63 1.43 -21.24 4.29
N GLU A 64 1.54 -20.86 5.56
CA GLU A 64 0.67 -19.82 6.15
C GLU A 64 0.92 -18.44 5.54
N ALA A 65 2.17 -18.12 5.19
CA ALA A 65 2.48 -16.91 4.43
C ALA A 65 1.85 -16.94 3.03
N TYR A 66 1.87 -18.08 2.35
CA TYR A 66 1.22 -18.28 1.05
C TYR A 66 -0.30 -18.07 1.14
N PHE A 67 -0.96 -18.70 2.12
CA PHE A 67 -2.40 -18.53 2.33
C PHE A 67 -2.78 -17.10 2.70
N SER A 68 -1.96 -16.42 3.52
CA SER A 68 -2.17 -15.02 3.88
C SER A 68 -2.10 -14.12 2.65
N SER A 69 -1.11 -14.34 1.78
CA SER A 69 -0.97 -13.59 0.52
C SER A 69 -2.14 -13.85 -0.44
N MET A 70 -2.59 -15.09 -0.59
CA MET A 70 -3.77 -15.42 -1.40
C MET A 70 -5.05 -14.82 -0.85
N THR A 71 -5.24 -14.83 0.47
CA THR A 71 -6.40 -14.22 1.13
C THR A 71 -6.39 -12.69 0.97
N GLU A 72 -5.22 -12.06 1.01
CA GLU A 72 -5.09 -10.62 0.71
C GLU A 72 -5.41 -10.32 -0.75
N GLN A 73 -4.95 -11.15 -1.70
CA GLN A 73 -5.32 -11.01 -3.11
C GLN A 73 -6.83 -11.17 -3.32
N GLU A 74 -7.47 -12.15 -2.68
CA GLU A 74 -8.91 -12.33 -2.76
C GLU A 74 -9.66 -11.12 -2.17
N LYS A 75 -9.20 -10.55 -1.04
CA LYS A 75 -9.76 -9.29 -0.49
C LYS A 75 -9.59 -8.08 -1.41
N ILE A 76 -8.51 -8.02 -2.19
CA ILE A 76 -8.32 -6.97 -3.20
C ILE A 76 -9.32 -7.14 -4.35
N VAL A 77 -9.64 -8.39 -4.74
CA VAL A 77 -10.57 -8.71 -5.83
C VAL A 77 -12.05 -8.66 -5.39
N THR A 78 -12.36 -8.99 -4.13
CA THR A 78 -13.72 -9.05 -3.57
C THR A 78 -14.14 -7.80 -2.80
N ALA A 79 -13.25 -6.82 -2.63
CA ALA A 79 -13.65 -5.49 -2.18
C ALA A 79 -14.82 -5.00 -3.06
N PRO A 80 -15.93 -4.53 -2.49
CA PRO A 80 -17.08 -4.11 -3.27
C PRO A 80 -16.63 -3.06 -4.28
N LEU A 81 -16.65 -3.42 -5.56
CA LEU A 81 -16.62 -2.44 -6.64
C LEU A 81 -17.85 -1.56 -6.41
N GLU A 82 -17.63 -0.36 -5.87
CA GLU A 82 -18.64 0.69 -5.86
C GLU A 82 -19.29 0.70 -7.23
N THR A 83 -20.58 0.35 -7.22
CA THR A 83 -21.50 0.22 -8.34
C THR A 83 -21.02 0.96 -9.58
N LYS A 84 -20.72 0.22 -10.66
CA LYS A 84 -20.49 0.79 -11.99
C LYS A 84 -21.60 1.81 -12.27
N PRO A 85 -21.31 3.12 -12.29
CA PRO A 85 -22.30 4.07 -12.78
C PRO A 85 -22.38 3.82 -14.28
N GLU A 86 -23.54 3.35 -14.75
CA GLU A 86 -23.97 3.18 -16.15
C GLU A 86 -22.87 3.55 -17.16
N ALA A 87 -21.88 2.66 -17.31
CA ALA A 87 -20.77 2.92 -18.20
C ALA A 87 -21.29 2.64 -19.61
N ALA A 88 -21.63 3.70 -20.34
CA ALA A 88 -21.71 3.64 -21.78
C ALA A 88 -20.50 2.84 -22.27
N VAL A 89 -20.73 1.68 -22.88
CA VAL A 89 -19.63 0.81 -23.35
C VAL A 89 -18.78 1.67 -24.27
N ILE A 90 -17.57 1.98 -23.82
CA ILE A 90 -16.63 2.74 -24.64
C ILE A 90 -16.16 1.75 -25.69
N GLU A 91 -16.64 1.89 -26.92
CA GLU A 91 -16.39 0.90 -27.97
C GLU A 91 -15.04 1.08 -28.67
N ASN A 92 -14.38 2.24 -28.49
CA ASN A 92 -13.12 2.52 -29.18
C ASN A 92 -12.24 3.55 -28.47
N ILE A 93 -10.96 3.54 -28.83
CA ILE A 93 -9.92 4.46 -28.32
C ILE A 93 -10.31 5.94 -28.47
N LYS A 94 -10.97 6.33 -29.58
CA LYS A 94 -11.39 7.72 -29.79
C LYS A 94 -12.44 8.16 -28.77
N LYS A 95 -13.40 7.30 -28.44
CA LYS A 95 -14.40 7.53 -27.39
C LYS A 95 -13.73 7.55 -26.01
N ALA A 96 -12.78 6.65 -25.74
CA ALA A 96 -12.00 6.63 -24.50
C ALA A 96 -11.28 7.97 -24.26
N LYS A 97 -10.52 8.45 -25.24
CA LYS A 97 -9.82 9.76 -25.16
C LYS A 97 -10.78 10.93 -24.94
N LYS A 98 -11.97 10.91 -25.56
CA LYS A 98 -13.01 11.94 -25.33
C LYS A 98 -13.53 11.91 -23.90
N GLU A 99 -13.81 10.74 -23.35
CA GLU A 99 -14.29 10.61 -21.98
C GLU A 99 -13.20 10.98 -20.97
N ILE A 100 -11.95 10.56 -21.17
CA ILE A 100 -10.79 11.01 -20.37
C ILE A 100 -10.71 12.54 -20.36
N LYS A 101 -10.86 13.19 -21.52
CA LYS A 101 -10.86 14.66 -21.61
C LYS A 101 -12.01 15.30 -20.83
N LYS A 102 -13.20 14.69 -20.85
CA LYS A 102 -14.37 15.15 -20.07
C LYS A 102 -14.12 14.99 -18.57
N LEU A 103 -13.62 13.84 -18.14
CA LEU A 103 -13.26 13.57 -16.75
C LEU A 103 -12.19 14.56 -16.26
N ARG A 104 -11.16 14.85 -17.05
CA ARG A 104 -10.15 15.88 -16.73
C ARG A 104 -10.78 17.26 -16.49
N LYS A 105 -11.72 17.68 -17.33
CA LYS A 105 -12.43 18.97 -17.14
C LYS A 105 -13.30 18.97 -15.88
N ASN A 106 -13.97 17.86 -15.59
CA ASN A 106 -14.80 17.72 -14.38
C ASN A 106 -13.94 17.74 -13.11
N ALA A 107 -12.83 16.99 -13.09
CA ALA A 107 -11.87 17.01 -11.99
C ALA A 107 -11.31 18.41 -11.76
N PHE A 108 -10.89 19.11 -12.81
CA PHE A 108 -10.44 20.49 -12.71
C PHE A 108 -11.50 21.44 -12.13
N SER A 109 -12.77 21.22 -12.48
CA SER A 109 -13.89 22.00 -11.95
C SER A 109 -14.16 21.70 -10.47
N ALA A 110 -14.04 20.44 -10.05
CA ALA A 110 -14.10 20.04 -8.63
C ALA A 110 -12.93 20.66 -7.84
N LYS A 111 -11.72 20.60 -8.38
CA LYS A 111 -10.53 21.24 -7.80
C LYS A 111 -10.73 22.75 -7.60
N LYS A 112 -11.30 23.47 -8.58
CA LYS A 112 -11.63 24.90 -8.46
C LYS A 112 -12.59 25.19 -7.31
N LYS A 113 -13.50 24.27 -7.01
CA LYS A 113 -14.42 24.35 -5.87
C LYS A 113 -13.76 23.94 -4.54
N LYS A 114 -12.44 23.67 -4.54
CA LYS A 114 -11.66 23.12 -3.41
C LYS A 114 -12.15 21.74 -2.94
N ASP A 115 -12.88 21.03 -3.80
CA ASP A 115 -13.28 19.65 -3.57
C ASP A 115 -12.19 18.72 -4.12
N TYR A 116 -11.07 18.67 -3.37
CA TYR A 116 -9.88 17.94 -3.78
C TYR A 116 -10.09 16.43 -3.79
N GLU A 117 -10.86 15.89 -2.84
CA GLU A 117 -11.14 14.45 -2.77
C GLU A 117 -11.90 13.98 -4.01
N ASN A 118 -12.97 14.68 -4.38
CA ASN A 118 -13.72 14.37 -5.60
C ASN A 118 -12.88 14.58 -6.86
N SER A 119 -12.07 15.66 -6.91
CA SER A 119 -11.14 15.87 -8.03
C SER A 119 -10.18 14.69 -8.20
N ILE A 120 -9.62 14.16 -7.11
CA ILE A 120 -8.71 13.00 -7.14
C ILE A 120 -9.46 11.76 -7.63
N LYS A 121 -10.66 11.48 -7.10
CA LYS A 121 -11.48 10.34 -7.53
C LYS A 121 -11.79 10.39 -9.03
N ILE A 122 -12.15 11.56 -9.55
CA ILE A 122 -12.43 11.74 -10.99
C ILE A 122 -11.17 11.51 -11.84
N TYR A 123 -10.00 12.00 -11.41
CA TYR A 123 -8.75 11.72 -12.12
C TYR A 123 -8.37 10.24 -12.08
N GLN A 124 -8.55 9.56 -10.94
CA GLN A 124 -8.32 8.11 -10.82
C GLN A 124 -9.24 7.30 -11.74
N ASN A 125 -10.50 7.72 -11.90
CA ASN A 125 -11.41 7.10 -12.87
C ASN A 125 -10.94 7.31 -14.31
N ALA A 126 -10.42 8.50 -14.63
CA ALA A 126 -9.83 8.76 -15.94
C ALA A 126 -8.57 7.91 -16.18
N GLU A 127 -7.76 7.69 -15.14
CA GLU A 127 -6.52 6.90 -15.21
C GLU A 127 -6.82 5.41 -15.40
N LYS A 128 -7.83 4.87 -14.70
CA LYS A 128 -8.34 3.51 -14.94
C LYS A 128 -8.76 3.35 -16.40
N LEU A 129 -9.54 4.30 -16.92
CA LEU A 129 -9.95 4.27 -18.32
C LEU A 129 -8.77 4.40 -19.29
N ALA A 130 -7.75 5.20 -18.97
CA ALA A 130 -6.54 5.29 -19.78
C ALA A 130 -5.77 3.96 -19.78
N THR A 131 -5.72 3.29 -18.63
CA THR A 131 -5.06 1.98 -18.44
C THR A 131 -5.78 0.88 -19.21
N ASP A 132 -7.10 0.82 -19.12
CA ASP A 132 -7.95 -0.16 -19.83
C ASP A 132 -7.77 -0.09 -21.37
N TRP A 133 -7.34 1.07 -21.87
CA TRP A 133 -7.11 1.34 -23.29
C TRP A 133 -5.62 1.47 -23.66
N GLU A 134 -4.72 1.09 -22.76
CA GLU A 134 -3.25 1.12 -22.96
C GLU A 134 -2.70 2.50 -23.39
N LEU A 135 -3.33 3.57 -22.90
CA LEU A 135 -2.98 4.96 -23.22
C LEU A 135 -1.89 5.48 -22.28
N SER A 136 -0.67 4.95 -22.43
CA SER A 136 0.47 5.18 -21.52
C SER A 136 0.78 6.67 -21.26
N ARG A 137 0.73 7.51 -22.30
CA ARG A 137 0.95 8.95 -22.16
C ARG A 137 -0.14 9.59 -21.29
N GLU A 138 -1.40 9.29 -21.57
CA GLU A 138 -2.53 9.80 -20.80
C GLU A 138 -2.49 9.30 -19.35
N CYS A 139 -2.10 8.05 -19.09
CA CYS A 139 -1.88 7.54 -17.74
C CYS A 139 -0.84 8.37 -16.99
N HIS A 140 0.34 8.61 -17.58
CA HIS A 140 1.38 9.40 -16.93
C HIS A 140 0.95 10.85 -16.65
N GLU A 141 0.25 11.48 -17.59
CA GLU A 141 -0.30 12.82 -17.37
C GLU A 141 -1.34 12.86 -16.24
N LEU A 142 -2.13 11.79 -16.09
CA LEU A 142 -3.16 11.68 -15.05
C LEU A 142 -2.57 11.40 -13.67
N ASP A 143 -1.57 10.52 -13.57
CA ASP A 143 -0.85 10.25 -12.32
C ASP A 143 -0.20 11.53 -11.79
N GLU A 144 0.43 12.32 -12.66
CA GLU A 144 1.00 13.62 -12.28
C GLU A 144 -0.07 14.59 -11.76
N LEU A 145 -1.24 14.65 -12.41
CA LEU A 145 -2.36 15.48 -11.96
C LEU A 145 -2.91 15.03 -10.60
N ILE A 146 -3.00 13.72 -10.37
CA ILE A 146 -3.41 13.14 -9.07
C ILE A 146 -2.39 13.54 -8.01
N ARG A 147 -1.10 13.34 -8.26
CA ARG A 147 -0.01 13.68 -7.34
C ARG A 147 -0.04 15.16 -6.96
N MET A 148 -0.08 16.05 -7.94
CA MET A 148 -0.12 17.49 -7.71
C MET A 148 -1.38 17.94 -6.96
N THR A 149 -2.53 17.31 -7.23
CA THR A 149 -3.77 17.61 -6.51
C THR A 149 -3.71 17.16 -5.05
N LYS A 150 -3.14 15.97 -4.76
CA LYS A 150 -2.88 15.50 -3.38
C LYS A 150 -1.93 16.43 -2.63
N ILE A 151 -0.85 16.86 -3.26
CA ILE A 151 0.10 17.81 -2.68
C ILE A 151 -0.60 19.11 -2.27
N GLU A 152 -1.47 19.65 -3.12
CA GLU A 152 -2.20 20.88 -2.83
C GLU A 152 -3.18 20.73 -1.66
N ASP A 153 -3.97 19.65 -1.64
CA ASP A 153 -4.87 19.33 -0.54
C ASP A 153 -4.13 19.22 0.80
N PHE A 154 -3.05 18.44 0.82
CA PHE A 154 -2.22 18.28 2.02
C PHE A 154 -1.56 19.59 2.46
N LYS A 155 -1.13 20.46 1.54
CA LYS A 155 -0.57 21.78 1.88
C LYS A 155 -1.60 22.64 2.62
N ILE A 156 -2.85 22.65 2.15
CA ILE A 156 -3.94 23.38 2.80
C ILE A 156 -4.23 22.81 4.18
N LYS A 157 -4.39 21.48 4.29
CA LYS A 157 -4.62 20.79 5.57
C LYS A 157 -3.49 21.04 6.57
N LYS A 158 -2.23 20.94 6.15
CA LYS A 158 -1.04 21.24 6.97
C LYS A 158 -1.12 22.65 7.56
N VAL A 159 -1.37 23.65 6.72
CA VAL A 159 -1.42 25.06 7.13
C VAL A 159 -2.57 25.32 8.10
N ASN A 160 -3.75 24.76 7.85
CA ASN A 160 -4.90 24.92 8.75
C ASN A 160 -4.64 24.28 10.11
N LEU A 161 -4.11 23.06 10.14
CA LEU A 161 -3.71 22.37 11.38
C LEU A 161 -2.66 23.17 12.17
N GLU A 162 -1.68 23.76 11.48
CA GLU A 162 -0.66 24.59 12.13
C GLU A 162 -1.26 25.89 12.70
N LYS A 163 -2.21 26.52 11.98
CA LYS A 163 -2.91 27.70 12.49
C LYS A 163 -3.73 27.37 13.74
N GLU A 164 -4.48 26.27 13.73
CA GLU A 164 -5.22 25.78 14.89
C GLU A 164 -4.30 25.47 16.07
N ALA A 165 -3.16 24.82 15.83
CA ALA A 165 -2.15 24.54 16.85
C ALA A 165 -1.65 25.83 17.52
N LYS A 166 -1.30 26.84 16.73
CA LYS A 166 -0.85 28.16 17.24
C LYS A 166 -1.92 28.88 18.05
N LEU A 167 -3.19 28.75 17.69
CA LEU A 167 -4.29 29.35 18.46
C LEU A 167 -4.46 28.64 19.81
N LEU A 168 -4.34 27.31 19.85
CA LEU A 168 -4.41 26.53 21.09
C LEU A 168 -3.21 26.79 22.00
N GLU A 169 -2.01 26.90 21.43
CA GLU A 169 -0.78 27.24 22.16
C GLU A 169 -0.90 28.62 22.85
N LYS A 170 -1.45 29.62 22.16
CA LYS A 170 -1.74 30.94 22.73
C LYS A 170 -2.78 30.92 23.85
N ALA A 171 -3.67 29.94 23.82
CA ALA A 171 -4.69 29.73 24.84
C ALA A 171 -4.22 28.75 25.94
N GLU A 172 -2.93 28.41 25.97
CA GLU A 172 -2.31 27.47 26.94
C GLU A 172 -2.94 26.07 26.94
N LYS A 173 -3.63 25.70 25.85
CA LYS A 173 -4.20 24.36 25.63
C LYS A 173 -3.17 23.45 24.97
N TYR A 174 -2.10 23.13 25.69
CA TYR A 174 -0.91 22.48 25.14
C TYR A 174 -1.15 21.08 24.58
N GLU A 175 -2.03 20.28 25.19
CA GLU A 175 -2.38 18.95 24.67
C GLU A 175 -3.02 19.03 23.27
N GLY A 176 -4.00 19.92 23.10
CA GLY A 176 -4.63 20.15 21.80
C GLY A 176 -3.65 20.72 20.77
N ALA A 177 -2.78 21.65 21.19
CA ALA A 177 -1.75 22.20 20.32
C ALA A 177 -0.77 21.12 19.83
N ALA A 178 -0.31 20.25 20.73
CA ALA A 178 0.59 19.14 20.43
C ALA A 178 -0.02 18.20 19.38
N GLN A 179 -1.27 17.76 19.59
CA GLN A 179 -1.97 16.89 18.64
C GLN A 179 -2.07 17.51 17.24
N LYS A 180 -2.37 18.82 17.16
CA LYS A 180 -2.49 19.54 15.90
C LYS A 180 -1.13 19.73 15.21
N TYR A 181 -0.06 20.03 15.95
CA TYR A 181 1.30 20.06 15.40
C TYR A 181 1.74 18.69 14.87
N LYS A 182 1.44 17.61 15.59
CA LYS A 182 1.70 16.22 15.15
C LYS A 182 0.96 15.89 13.86
N ALA A 183 -0.33 16.24 13.78
CA ALA A 183 -1.13 16.04 12.57
C ALA A 183 -0.60 16.87 11.39
N SER A 184 -0.19 18.12 11.62
CA SER A 184 0.43 18.97 10.61
C SER A 184 1.77 18.39 10.11
N SER A 185 2.61 17.88 11.02
CA SER A 185 3.86 17.17 10.68
C SER A 185 3.59 15.94 9.82
N LYS A 186 2.55 15.16 10.13
CA LYS A 186 2.11 14.02 9.30
C LYS A 186 1.75 14.48 7.88
N MET A 187 0.98 15.57 7.73
CA MET A 187 0.67 16.10 6.40
C MET A 187 1.93 16.51 5.63
N ALA A 188 2.90 17.16 6.29
CA ALA A 188 4.19 17.49 5.68
C ALA A 188 4.94 16.22 5.21
N SER A 189 4.92 15.15 6.02
CA SER A 189 5.53 13.87 5.64
C SER A 189 4.85 13.22 4.45
N GLU A 190 3.52 13.29 4.34
CA GLU A 190 2.80 12.77 3.16
C GLU A 190 3.15 13.57 1.90
N ILE A 191 3.30 14.90 2.00
CA ILE A 191 3.75 15.73 0.88
C ILE A 191 5.19 15.37 0.47
N PHE A 192 6.08 15.10 1.44
CA PHE A 192 7.45 14.65 1.16
C PHE A 192 7.47 13.33 0.39
N LYS A 193 6.65 12.34 0.79
CA LYS A 193 6.52 11.05 0.07
C LYS A 193 6.05 11.22 -1.38
N LEU A 194 5.38 12.32 -1.70
CA LEU A 194 4.94 12.67 -3.06
C LEU A 194 6.02 13.44 -3.85
N GLY A 195 7.25 13.56 -3.34
CA GLY A 195 8.40 14.11 -4.06
C GLY A 195 8.67 15.61 -3.83
N VAL A 196 8.15 16.20 -2.76
CA VAL A 196 8.45 17.61 -2.41
C VAL A 196 9.49 17.67 -1.30
N ASP A 197 10.77 17.70 -1.68
CA ASP A 197 11.91 17.60 -0.76
C ASP A 197 11.95 18.71 0.31
N ASP A 198 11.48 19.92 -0.01
CA ASP A 198 11.47 21.03 0.97
C ASP A 198 10.61 20.73 2.21
N MET A 199 9.72 19.73 2.15
CA MET A 199 8.89 19.34 3.28
C MET A 199 9.67 18.65 4.41
N THR A 200 10.89 18.14 4.17
CA THR A 200 11.69 17.51 5.24
C THR A 200 12.02 18.51 6.35
N LYS A 201 12.30 19.77 6.01
CA LYS A 201 12.53 20.86 6.97
C LYS A 201 11.28 21.16 7.78
N GLU A 202 10.12 21.15 7.13
CA GLU A 202 8.82 21.39 7.75
C GLU A 202 8.43 20.26 8.72
N VAL A 203 8.65 19.00 8.36
CA VAL A 203 8.46 17.84 9.26
C VAL A 203 9.29 18.01 10.53
N LYS A 204 10.58 18.38 10.40
CA LYS A 204 11.46 18.61 11.55
C LYS A 204 10.96 19.76 12.42
N ARG A 205 10.59 20.89 11.81
CA ARG A 205 10.08 22.08 12.51
C ARG A 205 8.81 21.77 13.31
N LEU A 206 7.83 21.13 12.66
CA LEU A 206 6.54 20.82 13.28
C LEU A 206 6.67 19.74 14.36
N THR A 207 7.55 18.75 14.17
CA THR A 207 7.86 17.75 15.20
C THR A 207 8.53 18.37 16.41
N ASN A 208 9.43 19.34 16.23
CA ASN A 208 10.03 20.07 17.35
C ASN A 208 8.97 20.88 18.11
N LYS A 209 8.07 21.56 17.40
CA LYS A 209 6.95 22.29 18.00
C LYS A 209 6.01 21.38 18.80
N PHE A 210 5.68 20.22 18.24
CA PHE A 210 4.95 19.18 18.95
C PHE A 210 5.62 18.79 20.28
N ARG A 211 6.94 18.50 20.26
CA ARG A 211 7.70 18.15 21.47
C ARG A 211 7.83 19.29 22.48
N GLU A 212 7.87 20.54 22.02
CA GLU A 212 7.85 21.71 22.89
C GLU A 212 6.53 21.77 23.67
N CYS A 213 5.40 21.58 22.98
CA CYS A 213 4.09 21.54 23.64
C CYS A 213 3.95 20.35 24.59
N GLU A 214 4.44 19.16 24.23
CA GLU A 214 4.39 17.98 25.12
C GLU A 214 5.11 18.18 26.46
N LYS A 215 6.16 19.02 26.50
CA LYS A 215 6.87 19.33 27.76
C LYS A 215 6.10 20.25 28.69
N LEU A 216 5.03 20.87 28.19
CA LEU A 216 4.20 21.85 28.91
C LEU A 216 2.85 21.26 29.36
N ILE A 217 2.63 19.96 29.09
CA ILE A 217 1.50 19.16 29.58
C ILE A 217 1.91 18.54 30.92
#